data_AF-A0AAE0QZZ9-F1
#
_entry.id   AF-A0AAE0QZZ9-F1
#
_cell.length_a   1.000
_cell.length_b   1.000
_cell.length_c   1.000
_cell.angle_alpha   90.00
_cell.angle_beta   90.00
_cell.angle_gamma   90.00
#
_symmetry.space_group_name_H-M   'P 1'
#
loop_
_entity.id
_entity.type
_entity.pdbx_description
1 polymer ?
#
loop_
_entity_poly.entity_id
_entity_poly.type
_entity_poly.pdbx_seq_one_letter_code
_entity_poly.pdbx_strand_id
1 'polypeptide(L)'
;MAKWGEGDPRWIVEERADATNVNNWHWTERDATNWSSEKLKELLVGLQVENDEGKCEITEVSKVEGEASINNRKGKLIFFYEWNIKAKWKGTSKSGIKYKGEIEVPNLSDENDKEDLDVSVSLCKGEPDEPLFNVMRKEGASKVRDALSSYIDLLKTEFTQGMILPTANGVTKQATSQTKVKLDKTQIGSGGTAPPPGTGVKIPTCKFSIKDTFLTSPDELYRVFLKQEMVQAFTHSAAIVEPEKGGKFRLLDGNVFGEFQELVPDEKIVMKWRYNTWPSEHYATVTLTFIDKANETELKIECRAVPESEEDRTREGWQRYYCQAIKQTFGFGARLC
;
A
#
# COMPACT_ATOMS: atom_id res chain seq x y z
N MET A 1 -4.82 32.12 -39.56
CA MET A 1 -6.09 32.41 -38.85
C MET A 1 -6.95 31.16 -38.95
N ALA A 2 -7.24 30.52 -37.82
CA ALA A 2 -8.10 29.33 -37.78
C ALA A 2 -9.56 29.74 -38.07
N LYS A 3 -10.29 28.89 -38.80
CA LYS A 3 -11.70 29.14 -39.16
C LYS A 3 -12.60 28.98 -37.93
N TRP A 4 -13.52 29.92 -37.77
CA TRP A 4 -14.52 29.91 -36.71
C TRP A 4 -15.39 28.64 -36.79
N GLY A 5 -15.33 27.78 -35.76
CA GLY A 5 -16.16 26.59 -35.64
C GLY A 5 -15.45 25.24 -35.79
N GLU A 6 -14.16 25.20 -36.16
CA GLU A 6 -13.34 23.99 -36.11
C GLU A 6 -12.28 24.16 -35.01
N GLY A 7 -12.49 23.51 -33.86
CA GLY A 7 -11.50 23.47 -32.79
C GLY A 7 -10.24 22.76 -33.25
N ASP A 8 -9.10 23.45 -33.17
CA ASP A 8 -7.78 22.86 -33.42
C ASP A 8 -7.51 21.80 -32.33
N PRO A 9 -7.18 20.54 -32.68
CA PRO A 9 -6.90 19.48 -31.70
C PRO A 9 -5.67 19.78 -30.81
N ARG A 10 -4.87 20.82 -31.10
CA ARG A 10 -3.83 21.32 -30.20
C ARG A 10 -4.38 22.19 -29.06
N TRP A 11 -5.63 22.60 -29.13
CA TRP A 11 -6.30 23.54 -28.22
C TRP A 11 -7.61 23.02 -27.62
N ILE A 12 -7.89 21.72 -27.74
CA ILE A 12 -8.98 21.10 -26.97
C ILE A 12 -8.51 20.99 -25.52
N VAL A 13 -8.85 22.00 -24.72
CA VAL A 13 -8.98 21.86 -23.28
C VAL A 13 -10.32 21.16 -23.06
N GLU A 14 -10.31 19.82 -23.08
CA GLU A 14 -11.39 19.07 -22.43
C GLU A 14 -11.39 19.52 -20.96
N GLU A 15 -12.41 20.28 -20.56
CA GLU A 15 -12.71 20.49 -19.14
C GLU A 15 -13.05 19.13 -18.53
N ARG A 16 -12.04 18.47 -17.98
CA ARG A 16 -12.18 17.40 -17.01
C ARG A 16 -12.14 18.02 -15.63
N ALA A 17 -12.99 17.54 -14.72
CA ALA A 17 -13.16 18.07 -13.36
C ALA A 17 -11.88 17.96 -12.49
N ASP A 18 -10.89 17.23 -12.98
CA ASP A 18 -9.60 16.91 -12.39
C ASP A 18 -8.51 17.81 -13.01
N ALA A 19 -8.53 19.08 -12.61
CA ALA A 19 -7.55 20.11 -12.96
C ALA A 19 -6.16 19.92 -12.31
N THR A 20 -5.77 18.72 -11.92
CA THR A 20 -4.45 18.43 -11.33
C THR A 20 -3.66 17.51 -12.25
N ASN A 21 -2.80 18.15 -13.04
CA ASN A 21 -1.74 17.58 -13.87
C ASN A 21 -2.11 17.14 -15.30
N VAL A 22 -2.73 18.05 -16.06
CA VAL A 22 -2.86 17.93 -17.52
C VAL A 22 -1.50 17.61 -18.15
N ASN A 23 -1.40 16.46 -18.84
CA ASN A 23 -0.20 15.95 -19.52
C ASN A 23 1.03 15.60 -18.63
N ASN A 24 0.88 15.34 -17.33
CA ASN A 24 2.01 15.07 -16.42
C ASN A 24 3.07 16.22 -16.39
N TRP A 25 2.66 17.47 -16.67
CA TRP A 25 3.54 18.64 -16.76
C TRP A 25 3.92 19.26 -15.40
N HIS A 26 3.09 19.07 -14.38
CA HIS A 26 3.35 19.54 -13.02
C HIS A 26 4.16 18.49 -12.25
N TRP A 27 5.14 18.95 -11.49
CA TRP A 27 5.99 18.12 -10.64
C TRP A 27 5.13 17.48 -9.56
N THR A 28 5.10 16.14 -9.53
CA THR A 28 4.49 15.38 -8.42
C THR A 28 5.53 14.45 -7.85
N GLU A 29 5.82 14.63 -6.56
CA GLU A 29 6.68 13.76 -5.76
C GLU A 29 5.80 12.83 -4.92
N ARG A 30 6.19 11.56 -4.81
CA ARG A 30 5.64 10.62 -3.82
C ARG A 30 6.76 10.07 -2.97
N ASP A 31 6.58 10.18 -1.66
CA ASP A 31 7.46 9.54 -0.69
C ASP A 31 7.22 8.02 -0.68
N ALA A 32 8.28 7.26 -0.93
CA ALA A 32 8.31 5.81 -0.96
C ALA A 32 9.13 5.22 0.22
N THR A 33 9.57 6.05 1.16
CA THR A 33 10.49 5.69 2.26
C THR A 33 9.91 4.57 3.12
N ASN A 34 8.69 4.74 3.63
CA ASN A 34 8.06 3.75 4.51
C ASN A 34 7.85 2.41 3.78
N TRP A 35 7.25 2.44 2.59
CA TRP A 35 7.02 1.26 1.76
C TRP A 35 8.34 0.53 1.44
N SER A 36 9.37 1.28 1.05
CA SER A 36 10.69 0.73 0.71
C SER A 36 11.35 0.08 1.92
N SER A 37 11.30 0.72 3.08
CA SER A 37 11.90 0.20 4.30
C SER A 37 11.26 -1.12 4.76
N GLU A 38 9.94 -1.26 4.62
CA GLU A 38 9.20 -2.49 4.89
C GLU A 38 9.54 -3.56 3.86
N LYS A 39 9.57 -3.20 2.57
CA LYS A 39 9.84 -4.16 1.50
C LYS A 39 11.25 -4.73 1.54
N LEU A 40 12.25 -3.89 1.86
CA LEU A 40 13.63 -4.33 2.07
C LEU A 40 13.74 -5.34 3.22
N LYS A 41 12.99 -5.13 4.32
CA LYS A 41 12.94 -6.10 5.43
C LYS A 41 12.29 -7.42 5.01
N GLU A 42 11.18 -7.35 4.29
CA GLU A 42 10.45 -8.52 3.79
C GLU A 42 11.33 -9.38 2.87
N LEU A 43 12.10 -8.75 1.98
CA LEU A 43 12.94 -9.46 1.01
C LEU A 43 14.19 -10.09 1.62
N LEU A 44 14.73 -9.50 2.70
CA LEU A 44 15.98 -9.95 3.31
C LEU A 44 15.76 -10.95 4.44
N VAL A 45 14.73 -10.79 5.27
CA VAL A 45 14.47 -11.72 6.39
C VAL A 45 14.05 -13.09 5.84
N GLY A 46 14.68 -14.16 6.34
CA GLY A 46 14.42 -15.53 5.89
C GLY A 46 15.14 -15.90 4.60
N LEU A 47 15.98 -15.02 4.05
CA LEU A 47 16.85 -15.37 2.92
C LEU A 47 17.86 -16.43 3.38
N GLN A 48 17.87 -17.56 2.67
CA GLN A 48 18.66 -18.74 3.00
C GLN A 48 19.65 -19.11 1.90
N VAL A 49 20.83 -19.58 2.32
CA VAL A 49 21.88 -20.14 1.46
C VAL A 49 22.22 -21.51 2.02
N GLU A 50 22.24 -22.53 1.17
CA GLU A 50 22.52 -23.91 1.58
C GLU A 50 23.37 -24.57 0.52
N ASN A 51 24.47 -25.18 0.95
CA ASN A 51 25.35 -25.94 0.07
C ASN A 51 26.07 -27.05 0.86
N ASP A 52 27.16 -27.58 0.29
CA ASP A 52 27.90 -28.66 0.89
C ASP A 52 28.67 -28.31 2.18
N GLU A 53 28.72 -27.06 2.61
CA GLU A 53 29.34 -26.67 3.87
C GLU A 53 28.33 -26.50 5.01
N GLY A 54 27.06 -26.29 4.67
CA GLY A 54 25.97 -26.11 5.63
C GLY A 54 24.92 -25.11 5.15
N LYS A 55 24.20 -24.54 6.11
CA LYS A 55 23.07 -23.64 5.88
C LYS A 55 23.23 -22.33 6.62
N CYS A 56 23.03 -21.22 5.92
CA CYS A 56 22.99 -19.87 6.45
C CYS A 56 21.64 -19.21 6.21
N GLU A 57 21.21 -18.36 7.13
CA GLU A 57 19.94 -17.64 7.07
C GLU A 57 20.07 -16.24 7.66
N ILE A 58 19.48 -15.26 6.98
CA ILE A 58 19.28 -13.91 7.53
C ILE A 58 18.10 -13.95 8.51
N THR A 59 18.38 -13.67 9.78
CA THR A 59 17.39 -13.80 10.86
C THR A 59 16.71 -12.48 11.22
N GLU A 60 17.37 -11.35 10.96
CA GLU A 60 16.89 -10.04 11.40
C GLU A 60 17.54 -8.97 10.52
N VAL A 61 16.78 -7.94 10.16
CA VAL A 61 17.32 -6.70 9.60
C VAL A 61 17.32 -5.66 10.72
N SER A 62 18.51 -5.38 11.27
CA SER A 62 18.69 -4.53 12.44
C SER A 62 18.65 -3.04 12.11
N LYS A 63 18.95 -2.67 10.85
CA LYS A 63 18.99 -1.28 10.40
C LYS A 63 18.53 -1.16 8.96
N VAL A 64 17.62 -0.22 8.70
CA VAL A 64 17.26 0.27 7.36
C VAL A 64 17.09 1.77 7.50
N GLU A 65 18.15 2.53 7.20
CA GLU A 65 18.14 3.99 7.28
C GLU A 65 18.37 4.57 5.89
N GLY A 66 17.57 5.56 5.53
CA GLY A 66 17.57 6.09 4.19
C GLY A 66 16.23 6.67 3.81
N GLU A 67 16.13 7.07 2.55
CA GLU A 67 14.93 7.62 1.97
C GLU A 67 14.73 7.11 0.55
N ALA A 68 13.48 7.12 0.10
CA ALA A 68 13.15 6.88 -1.29
C ALA A 68 12.01 7.81 -1.69
N SER A 69 12.16 8.51 -2.81
CA SER A 69 11.09 9.31 -3.40
C SER A 69 11.03 9.10 -4.92
N ILE A 70 9.81 9.23 -5.46
CA ILE A 70 9.57 9.07 -6.89
C ILE A 70 8.91 10.31 -7.43
N ASN A 71 9.56 10.86 -8.45
CA ASN A 71 9.17 12.08 -9.11
C ASN A 71 8.64 11.79 -10.51
N ASN A 72 7.44 12.29 -10.83
CA ASN A 72 6.91 12.26 -12.20
C ASN A 72 7.13 13.62 -12.85
N ARG A 73 7.83 13.62 -14.00
CA ARG A 73 8.01 14.78 -14.85
C ARG A 73 7.80 14.41 -16.32
N LYS A 74 6.78 15.01 -16.94
CA LYS A 74 6.42 14.77 -18.37
C LYS A 74 6.19 13.30 -18.69
N GLY A 75 5.63 12.53 -17.75
CA GLY A 75 5.38 11.09 -17.91
C GLY A 75 6.62 10.21 -17.78
N LYS A 76 7.77 10.80 -17.42
CA LYS A 76 8.97 10.05 -17.03
C LYS A 76 9.05 10.02 -15.51
N LEU A 77 9.12 8.81 -14.96
CA LEU A 77 9.40 8.59 -13.55
C LEU A 77 10.91 8.70 -13.31
N ILE A 78 11.26 9.44 -12.27
CA ILE A 78 12.62 9.63 -11.77
C ILE A 78 12.61 9.09 -10.35
N PHE A 79 13.49 8.14 -10.07
CA PHE A 79 13.59 7.46 -8.79
C PHE A 79 14.78 8.05 -8.06
N PHE A 80 14.58 8.44 -6.82
CA PHE A 80 15.65 8.77 -5.89
C PHE A 80 15.53 7.79 -4.74
N TYR A 81 16.61 7.09 -4.44
CA TYR A 81 16.67 6.27 -3.24
C TYR A 81 18.09 6.20 -2.75
N GLU A 82 18.25 6.17 -1.43
CA GLU A 82 19.52 5.94 -0.78
C GLU A 82 19.25 5.16 0.51
N TRP A 83 19.89 4.00 0.66
CA TRP A 83 19.69 3.13 1.83
C TRP A 83 21.01 2.62 2.40
N ASN A 84 21.06 2.60 3.73
CA ASN A 84 22.07 1.93 4.53
C ASN A 84 21.42 0.80 5.32
N ILE A 85 21.80 -0.44 5.00
CA ILE A 85 21.14 -1.65 5.52
C ILE A 85 22.13 -2.45 6.36
N LYS A 86 21.69 -2.87 7.56
CA LYS A 86 22.40 -3.87 8.37
C LYS A 86 21.47 -5.01 8.73
N ALA A 87 21.97 -6.23 8.62
CA ALA A 87 21.24 -7.45 8.93
C ALA A 87 22.11 -8.45 9.69
N LYS A 88 21.48 -9.32 10.47
CA LYS A 88 22.14 -10.40 11.22
C LYS A 88 21.80 -11.74 10.59
N TRP A 89 22.82 -12.58 10.43
CA TRP A 89 22.67 -13.93 9.90
C TRP A 89 23.15 -14.98 10.89
N LYS A 90 22.62 -16.19 10.76
CA LYS A 90 23.05 -17.37 11.50
C LYS A 90 23.37 -18.49 10.53
N GLY A 91 24.40 -19.25 10.84
CA GLY A 91 24.83 -20.41 10.06
C GLY A 91 24.85 -21.67 10.91
N THR A 92 24.64 -22.83 10.30
CA THR A 92 24.95 -24.13 10.89
C THR A 92 25.74 -24.95 9.87
N SER A 93 26.98 -25.32 10.20
CA SER A 93 27.78 -26.18 9.32
C SER A 93 27.27 -27.61 9.33
N LYS A 94 27.70 -28.43 8.36
CA LYS A 94 27.40 -29.86 8.36
C LYS A 94 27.86 -30.59 9.64
N SER A 95 28.91 -30.09 10.29
CA SER A 95 29.42 -30.60 11.57
C SER A 95 28.59 -30.17 12.79
N GLY A 96 27.54 -29.37 12.59
CA GLY A 96 26.65 -28.86 13.64
C GLY A 96 27.17 -27.60 14.35
N ILE A 97 28.26 -27.01 13.88
CA ILE A 97 28.81 -25.77 14.44
C ILE A 97 27.90 -24.61 14.04
N LYS A 98 27.54 -23.77 15.00
CA LYS A 98 26.66 -22.62 14.78
C LYS A 98 27.47 -21.34 14.69
N TYR A 99 27.14 -20.50 13.71
CA TYR A 99 27.80 -19.24 13.44
C TYR A 99 26.80 -18.10 13.58
N LYS A 100 27.31 -16.92 13.93
CA LYS A 100 26.58 -15.67 13.88
C LYS A 100 27.44 -14.62 13.21
N GLY A 101 26.78 -13.78 12.42
CA GLY A 101 27.47 -12.69 11.75
C GLY A 101 26.52 -11.60 11.32
N GLU A 102 27.10 -10.60 10.66
CA GLU A 102 26.39 -9.43 10.19
C GLU A 102 26.63 -9.22 8.69
N ILE A 103 25.65 -8.61 8.04
CA ILE A 103 25.70 -8.14 6.67
C ILE A 103 25.49 -6.63 6.72
N GLU A 104 26.34 -5.89 6.01
CA GLU A 104 26.20 -4.46 5.85
C GLU A 104 26.27 -4.10 4.37
N VAL A 105 25.24 -3.39 3.92
CA VAL A 105 25.11 -2.84 2.57
C VAL A 105 25.07 -1.32 2.71
N PRO A 106 26.22 -0.65 2.58
CA PRO A 106 26.27 0.81 2.56
C PRO A 106 25.80 1.33 1.20
N ASN A 107 25.14 2.47 1.21
CA ASN A 107 24.87 3.27 0.01
C ASN A 107 24.21 2.50 -1.15
N LEU A 108 23.12 1.79 -0.89
CA LEU A 108 22.22 1.33 -1.95
C LEU A 108 21.50 2.56 -2.51
N SER A 109 21.93 3.07 -3.67
CA SER A 109 21.39 4.28 -4.27
C SER A 109 21.03 4.15 -5.75
N ASP A 110 20.32 5.12 -6.30
CA ASP A 110 20.02 5.18 -7.74
C ASP A 110 21.24 5.48 -8.62
N GLU A 111 22.35 5.91 -8.02
CA GLU A 111 23.62 6.16 -8.70
C GLU A 111 24.49 4.89 -8.85
N ASN A 112 24.22 3.86 -8.05
CA ASN A 112 25.02 2.63 -8.03
C ASN A 112 24.35 1.52 -8.85
N ASP A 113 25.11 0.91 -9.76
CA ASP A 113 24.64 -0.24 -10.53
C ASP A 113 24.58 -1.51 -9.65
N LYS A 114 23.75 -2.47 -10.06
CA LYS A 114 23.51 -3.74 -9.32
C LYS A 114 24.80 -4.52 -9.05
N GLU A 115 25.79 -4.39 -9.91
CA GLU A 115 27.09 -5.06 -9.85
C GLU A 115 28.09 -4.34 -8.93
N ASP A 116 27.90 -3.04 -8.69
CA ASP A 116 28.76 -2.19 -7.87
C ASP A 116 28.33 -2.11 -6.40
N LEU A 117 27.21 -2.77 -6.05
CA LEU A 117 26.75 -2.89 -4.67
C LEU A 117 27.74 -3.66 -3.80
N ASP A 118 28.38 -2.93 -2.88
CA ASP A 118 29.22 -3.50 -1.84
C ASP A 118 28.32 -4.19 -0.79
N VAL A 119 28.44 -5.51 -0.72
CA VAL A 119 27.74 -6.33 0.27
C VAL A 119 28.81 -6.96 1.14
N SER A 120 29.03 -6.35 2.30
CA SER A 120 30.02 -6.82 3.26
C SER A 120 29.39 -7.83 4.21
N VAL A 121 30.06 -8.98 4.38
CA VAL A 121 29.64 -10.05 5.29
C VAL A 121 30.76 -10.26 6.31
N SER A 122 30.40 -10.28 7.59
CA SER A 122 31.32 -10.43 8.71
C SER A 122 30.82 -11.47 9.72
N LEU A 123 31.75 -12.02 10.52
CA LEU A 123 31.45 -12.89 11.66
C LEU A 123 31.48 -12.09 12.97
N CYS A 124 30.68 -12.51 13.95
CA CYS A 124 30.80 -12.01 15.31
C CYS A 124 32.14 -12.43 15.96
N LYS A 125 32.64 -11.63 16.91
CA LYS A 125 33.92 -11.90 17.59
C LYS A 125 33.92 -13.28 18.27
N GLY A 126 34.97 -14.06 17.98
CA GLY A 126 35.19 -15.38 18.60
C GLY A 126 34.67 -16.57 17.81
N GLU A 127 34.06 -16.34 16.65
CA GLU A 127 33.64 -17.41 15.73
C GLU A 127 34.83 -17.90 14.88
N PRO A 128 34.98 -19.22 14.65
CA PRO A 128 36.04 -19.74 13.80
C PRO A 128 35.79 -19.37 12.34
N ASP A 129 36.83 -18.89 11.64
CA ASP A 129 36.79 -18.65 10.20
C ASP A 129 36.77 -20.00 9.47
N GLU A 130 35.61 -20.36 8.95
CA GLU A 130 35.30 -21.70 8.43
C GLU A 130 34.75 -21.58 7.00
N PRO A 131 34.78 -22.65 6.19
CA PRO A 131 34.28 -22.65 4.82
C PRO A 131 32.87 -22.09 4.67
N LEU A 132 31.99 -22.30 5.66
CA LEU A 132 30.63 -21.77 5.69
C LEU A 132 30.56 -20.22 5.67
N PHE A 133 31.53 -19.53 6.26
CA PHE A 133 31.62 -18.08 6.16
C PHE A 133 31.89 -17.64 4.72
N ASN A 134 32.77 -18.34 4.00
CA ASN A 134 33.05 -18.06 2.60
C ASN A 134 31.83 -18.28 1.70
N VAL A 135 30.97 -19.24 2.04
CA VAL A 135 29.68 -19.46 1.38
C VAL A 135 28.77 -18.25 1.57
N MET A 136 28.60 -17.79 2.81
CA MET A 136 27.78 -16.61 3.08
C MET A 136 28.34 -15.35 2.42
N ARG A 137 29.67 -15.20 2.41
CA ARG A 137 30.37 -14.07 1.80
C ARG A 137 30.25 -14.03 0.28
N LYS A 138 30.18 -15.18 -0.39
CA LYS A 138 30.08 -15.26 -1.86
C LYS A 138 28.63 -15.45 -2.31
N GLU A 139 28.06 -16.61 -2.02
CA GLU A 139 26.72 -17.00 -2.46
C GLU A 139 25.65 -16.20 -1.72
N GLY A 140 25.82 -15.98 -0.41
CA GLY A 140 24.90 -15.15 0.37
C GLY A 140 24.90 -13.70 -0.07
N ALA A 141 26.07 -13.10 -0.27
CA ALA A 141 26.18 -11.76 -0.84
C ALA A 141 25.52 -11.66 -2.21
N SER A 142 25.68 -12.67 -3.08
CA SER A 142 25.00 -12.72 -4.38
C SER A 142 23.48 -12.72 -4.22
N LYS A 143 22.93 -13.60 -3.37
CA LYS A 143 21.47 -13.63 -3.14
C LYS A 143 20.94 -12.34 -2.52
N VAL A 144 21.71 -11.70 -1.64
CA VAL A 144 21.35 -10.37 -1.10
C VAL A 144 21.29 -9.34 -2.23
N ARG A 145 22.26 -9.32 -3.15
CA ARG A 145 22.18 -8.45 -4.34
C ARG A 145 20.94 -8.71 -5.19
N ASP A 146 20.59 -9.98 -5.39
CA ASP A 146 19.38 -10.36 -6.15
C ASP A 146 18.10 -9.87 -5.45
N ALA A 147 18.04 -9.97 -4.13
CA ALA A 147 16.93 -9.45 -3.33
C ALA A 147 16.83 -7.93 -3.41
N LEU A 148 17.95 -7.20 -3.31
CA LEU A 148 17.98 -5.74 -3.46
C LEU A 148 17.63 -5.29 -4.89
N SER A 149 18.07 -6.05 -5.89
CA SER A 149 17.65 -5.88 -7.29
C SER A 149 16.13 -6.03 -7.43
N SER A 150 15.56 -7.04 -6.78
CA SER A 150 14.12 -7.27 -6.77
C SER A 150 13.38 -6.11 -6.11
N TYR A 151 13.91 -5.53 -5.03
CA TYR A 151 13.37 -4.31 -4.44
C TYR A 151 13.28 -3.16 -5.47
N ILE A 152 14.35 -2.91 -6.24
CA ILE A 152 14.36 -1.85 -7.27
C ILE A 152 13.29 -2.11 -8.33
N ASP A 153 13.11 -3.36 -8.75
CA ASP A 153 12.11 -3.73 -9.76
C ASP A 153 10.68 -3.56 -9.22
N LEU A 154 10.44 -3.91 -7.95
CA LEU A 154 9.17 -3.71 -7.26
C LEU A 154 8.88 -2.22 -7.04
N LEU A 155 9.89 -1.42 -6.69
CA LEU A 155 9.78 0.03 -6.59
C LEU A 155 9.35 0.62 -7.94
N LYS A 156 9.89 0.11 -9.05
CA LYS A 156 9.56 0.53 -10.42
C LYS A 156 8.22 0.03 -10.94
N THR A 157 7.59 -0.95 -10.29
CA THR A 157 6.36 -1.61 -10.80
C THR A 157 5.19 -1.51 -9.82
N GLU A 158 5.34 -2.03 -8.60
CA GLU A 158 4.29 -2.06 -7.58
C GLU A 158 4.01 -0.66 -7.03
N PHE A 159 5.05 0.08 -6.64
CA PHE A 159 4.86 1.41 -6.04
C PHE A 159 4.43 2.47 -7.06
N THR A 160 4.94 2.39 -8.29
CA THR A 160 4.66 3.35 -9.36
C THR A 160 3.33 3.11 -10.08
N GLN A 161 2.62 2.04 -9.74
CA GLN A 161 1.35 1.73 -10.37
C GLN A 161 0.35 2.87 -10.17
N GLY A 162 -0.11 3.46 -11.28
CA GLY A 162 -1.02 4.61 -11.27
C GLY A 162 -0.36 5.97 -10.98
N MET A 163 0.98 6.06 -10.96
CA MET A 163 1.69 7.34 -10.88
C MET A 163 1.75 8.11 -12.21
N ILE A 164 1.53 7.42 -13.33
CA ILE A 164 1.46 8.03 -14.66
C ILE A 164 -0.01 8.03 -15.11
N LEU A 165 -0.57 9.22 -15.32
CA LEU A 165 -1.92 9.37 -15.88
C LEU A 165 -1.94 8.97 -17.36
N PRO A 166 -2.98 8.27 -17.85
CA PRO A 166 -3.10 7.94 -19.27
C PRO A 166 -3.20 9.21 -20.14
N THR A 167 -2.21 9.47 -20.98
CA THR A 167 -2.23 10.60 -21.92
C THR A 167 -2.98 10.21 -23.20
N ALA A 168 -3.89 11.07 -23.68
CA ALA A 168 -4.76 10.80 -24.83
C ALA A 168 -4.08 10.68 -26.21
N ASN A 169 -2.74 10.73 -26.29
CA ASN A 169 -2.03 10.55 -27.56
C ASN A 169 -0.66 9.87 -27.37
N GLY A 170 -0.55 8.60 -27.78
CA GLY A 170 0.69 8.07 -28.36
C GLY A 170 1.62 7.20 -27.51
N VAL A 171 1.24 5.92 -27.36
CA VAL A 171 2.07 4.69 -27.38
C VAL A 171 3.29 4.59 -26.43
N THR A 172 3.14 3.74 -25.40
CA THR A 172 4.05 2.58 -25.23
C THR A 172 3.22 1.35 -24.90
N LYS A 173 3.19 0.40 -25.85
CA LYS A 173 2.59 -0.92 -25.69
C LYS A 173 3.46 -1.75 -24.76
N GLN A 174 2.86 -2.45 -23.80
CA GLN A 174 3.20 -3.86 -23.58
C GLN A 174 1.91 -4.67 -23.45
N ALA A 175 1.92 -5.79 -24.17
CA ALA A 175 0.78 -6.48 -24.73
C ALA A 175 -0.14 -7.13 -23.69
N THR A 176 -1.45 -6.92 -23.86
CA THR A 176 -2.46 -7.94 -23.54
C THR A 176 -3.22 -8.29 -24.82
N SER A 177 -3.08 -9.55 -25.22
CA SER A 177 -3.73 -10.14 -26.39
C SER A 177 -5.24 -10.21 -26.15
N GLN A 178 -6.00 -9.29 -26.76
CA GLN A 178 -7.46 -9.34 -26.75
C GLN A 178 -7.95 -10.21 -27.91
N THR A 179 -8.47 -11.39 -27.58
CA THR A 179 -9.35 -12.14 -28.48
C THR A 179 -10.73 -11.50 -28.44
N LYS A 180 -11.13 -10.90 -29.58
CA LYS A 180 -12.45 -10.29 -29.81
C LYS A 180 -13.58 -11.30 -29.59
N VAL A 181 -14.58 -10.97 -28.79
CA VAL A 181 -15.88 -11.64 -28.81
C VAL A 181 -16.91 -10.71 -29.41
N LYS A 182 -17.46 -11.14 -30.55
CA LYS A 182 -18.60 -10.55 -31.24
C LYS A 182 -19.85 -10.71 -30.36
N LEU A 183 -20.62 -9.62 -30.23
CA LEU A 183 -22.00 -9.66 -29.79
C LEU A 183 -22.82 -10.47 -30.82
N ASP A 184 -23.50 -11.51 -30.37
CA ASP A 184 -24.75 -11.93 -31.00
C ASP A 184 -25.75 -12.43 -29.94
N LYS A 185 -27.02 -12.21 -30.28
CA LYS A 185 -28.18 -12.14 -29.39
C LYS A 185 -28.98 -13.42 -29.50
N THR A 186 -29.13 -14.23 -28.44
CA THR A 186 -30.29 -15.14 -28.31
C THR A 186 -30.59 -15.53 -26.85
N GLN A 187 -31.86 -15.78 -26.60
CA GLN A 187 -32.60 -15.86 -25.34
C GLN A 187 -32.35 -17.09 -24.45
N ILE A 188 -32.53 -16.86 -23.15
CA ILE A 188 -33.20 -17.67 -22.10
C ILE A 188 -33.38 -19.16 -22.40
N GLY A 189 -32.70 -19.99 -21.59
CA GLY A 189 -33.00 -21.40 -21.40
C GLY A 189 -32.49 -21.88 -20.04
N SER A 190 -33.43 -22.21 -19.16
CA SER A 190 -33.24 -22.72 -17.81
C SER A 190 -32.46 -24.04 -17.80
N GLY A 191 -31.39 -24.12 -17.01
CA GLY A 191 -30.65 -25.34 -16.77
C GLY A 191 -29.66 -25.15 -15.63
N GLY A 192 -30.01 -25.63 -14.45
CA GLY A 192 -29.16 -25.54 -13.28
C GLY A 192 -27.89 -26.36 -13.46
N THR A 193 -26.74 -25.70 -13.35
CA THR A 193 -25.46 -26.34 -13.05
C THR A 193 -24.74 -25.49 -12.02
N ALA A 194 -24.41 -26.13 -10.90
CA ALA A 194 -23.76 -25.55 -9.74
C ALA A 194 -22.49 -24.76 -10.10
N PRO A 195 -22.14 -23.71 -9.34
CA PRO A 195 -20.88 -23.01 -9.52
C PRO A 195 -19.69 -23.95 -9.25
N PRO A 196 -18.57 -23.81 -9.97
CA PRO A 196 -17.38 -24.60 -9.73
C PRO A 196 -16.85 -24.32 -8.31
N PRO A 197 -16.30 -25.33 -7.62
CA PRO A 197 -15.81 -25.16 -6.25
C PRO A 197 -14.64 -24.17 -6.25
N GLY A 198 -14.80 -23.13 -5.43
CA GLY A 198 -13.86 -22.03 -5.32
C GLY A 198 -12.46 -22.49 -4.94
N THR A 199 -11.50 -22.16 -5.78
CA THR A 199 -10.09 -21.96 -5.40
C THR A 199 -9.98 -20.67 -4.59
N GLY A 200 -10.63 -20.64 -3.41
CA GLY A 200 -10.49 -19.58 -2.44
C GLY A 200 -9.65 -20.10 -1.29
N VAL A 201 -8.45 -19.54 -1.09
CA VAL A 201 -7.77 -19.68 0.19
C VAL A 201 -8.73 -19.12 1.24
N LYS A 202 -9.21 -19.96 2.16
CA LYS A 202 -10.07 -19.52 3.27
C LYS A 202 -9.22 -18.66 4.19
N ILE A 203 -9.21 -17.35 3.95
CA ILE A 203 -8.53 -16.38 4.81
C ILE A 203 -9.27 -16.38 6.16
N PRO A 204 -8.59 -16.69 7.27
CA PRO A 204 -9.17 -16.54 8.59
C PRO A 204 -9.56 -15.07 8.80
N THR A 205 -10.80 -14.85 9.22
CA THR A 205 -11.33 -13.50 9.46
C THR A 205 -11.76 -13.32 10.90
N CYS A 206 -11.48 -12.15 11.47
CA CYS A 206 -11.93 -11.75 12.78
C CYS A 206 -13.05 -10.69 12.70
N LYS A 207 -13.57 -10.35 13.89
CA LYS A 207 -14.51 -9.25 14.09
C LYS A 207 -14.10 -8.49 15.34
N PHE A 208 -14.20 -7.18 15.31
CA PHE A 208 -13.97 -6.35 16.48
C PHE A 208 -14.85 -5.11 16.46
N SER A 209 -14.99 -4.48 17.63
CA SER A 209 -15.67 -3.20 17.77
C SER A 209 -14.77 -2.21 18.51
N ILE A 210 -14.81 -0.97 18.05
CA ILE A 210 -14.18 0.20 18.67
C ILE A 210 -15.32 1.14 19.06
N LYS A 211 -15.20 1.77 20.23
CA LYS A 211 -16.10 2.84 20.65
C LYS A 211 -15.27 4.06 20.94
N ASP A 212 -15.70 5.20 20.44
CA ASP A 212 -15.08 6.46 20.76
C ASP A 212 -16.11 7.59 20.84
N THR A 213 -15.83 8.61 21.65
CA THR A 213 -16.74 9.72 21.92
C THR A 213 -16.19 11.01 21.30
N PHE A 214 -17.08 11.79 20.67
CA PHE A 214 -16.79 13.04 19.98
C PHE A 214 -17.68 14.16 20.53
N LEU A 215 -17.10 15.31 20.83
CA LEU A 215 -17.78 16.52 21.32
C LEU A 215 -18.45 17.27 20.15
N THR A 216 -19.39 16.62 19.49
CA THR A 216 -20.15 17.17 18.36
C THR A 216 -21.50 16.46 18.26
N SER A 217 -22.43 17.01 17.47
CA SER A 217 -23.72 16.38 17.19
C SER A 217 -23.59 15.22 16.19
N PRO A 218 -24.52 14.25 16.19
CA PRO A 218 -24.46 13.11 15.28
C PRO A 218 -24.46 13.52 13.81
N ASP A 219 -25.18 14.58 13.44
CA ASP A 219 -25.28 15.07 12.07
C ASP A 219 -23.96 15.66 11.55
N GLU A 220 -23.23 16.39 12.40
CA GLU A 220 -21.92 16.93 12.05
C GLU A 220 -20.88 15.81 11.92
N LEU A 221 -20.87 14.85 12.86
CA LEU A 221 -19.97 13.70 12.75
C LEU A 221 -20.30 12.84 11.52
N TYR A 222 -21.57 12.65 11.20
CA TYR A 222 -22.03 11.94 10.01
C TYR A 222 -21.53 12.60 8.73
N ARG A 223 -21.62 13.93 8.64
CA ARG A 223 -21.10 14.71 7.51
C ARG A 223 -19.60 14.57 7.32
N VAL A 224 -18.82 14.42 8.40
CA VAL A 224 -17.36 14.26 8.30
C VAL A 224 -16.97 13.01 7.51
N PHE A 225 -17.75 11.93 7.58
CA PHE A 225 -17.48 10.70 6.83
C PHE A 225 -17.96 10.72 5.37
N LEU A 226 -18.87 11.63 5.01
CA LEU A 226 -19.49 11.67 3.68
C LEU A 226 -19.04 12.85 2.81
N LYS A 227 -18.69 13.99 3.41
CA LYS A 227 -18.22 15.15 2.65
C LYS A 227 -16.75 14.98 2.30
N GLN A 228 -16.45 14.98 1.00
CA GLN A 228 -15.08 14.87 0.51
C GLN A 228 -14.13 15.90 1.16
N GLU A 229 -14.54 17.16 1.25
CA GLU A 229 -13.72 18.23 1.85
C GLU A 229 -13.38 17.95 3.32
N MET A 230 -14.33 17.43 4.09
CA MET A 230 -14.10 17.08 5.49
C MET A 230 -13.15 15.88 5.60
N VAL A 231 -13.32 14.89 4.73
CA VAL A 231 -12.43 13.74 4.70
C VAL A 231 -11.01 14.14 4.32
N GLN A 232 -10.85 15.01 3.33
CA GLN A 232 -9.54 15.58 2.96
C GLN A 232 -8.92 16.35 4.12
N ALA A 233 -9.73 17.09 4.88
CA ALA A 233 -9.24 17.87 6.02
C ALA A 233 -8.64 17.00 7.13
N PHE A 234 -9.29 15.90 7.53
CA PHE A 234 -8.75 15.05 8.60
C PHE A 234 -7.72 14.03 8.12
N THR A 235 -7.78 13.62 6.85
CA THR A 235 -6.75 12.73 6.29
C THR A 235 -5.49 13.47 5.84
N HIS A 236 -5.54 14.81 5.77
CA HIS A 236 -4.48 15.66 5.22
C HIS A 236 -4.00 15.24 3.82
N SER A 237 -4.84 14.52 3.09
CA SER A 237 -4.50 13.85 1.83
C SER A 237 -5.65 13.98 0.84
N ALA A 238 -5.39 13.75 -0.44
CA ALA A 238 -6.46 13.73 -1.43
C ALA A 238 -7.38 12.53 -1.17
N ALA A 239 -8.67 12.80 -1.09
CA ALA A 239 -9.72 11.80 -0.91
C ALA A 239 -10.80 11.96 -1.98
N ILE A 240 -11.32 10.83 -2.45
CA ILE A 240 -12.52 10.75 -3.30
C ILE A 240 -13.61 10.14 -2.44
N VAL A 241 -14.76 10.80 -2.36
CA VAL A 241 -15.90 10.31 -1.60
C VAL A 241 -17.16 10.58 -2.41
N GLU A 242 -17.84 9.52 -2.84
CA GLU A 242 -19.15 9.60 -3.48
C GLU A 242 -20.23 9.34 -2.40
N PRO A 243 -20.91 10.38 -1.87
CA PRO A 243 -21.80 10.25 -0.71
C PRO A 243 -23.19 9.68 -1.07
N GLU A 244 -23.21 8.57 -1.80
CA GLU A 244 -24.42 7.91 -2.26
C GLU A 244 -24.35 6.41 -1.98
N LYS A 245 -25.51 5.75 -1.94
CA LYS A 245 -25.57 4.29 -1.80
C LYS A 245 -24.99 3.62 -3.05
N GLY A 246 -23.95 2.80 -2.86
CA GLY A 246 -23.13 2.22 -3.93
C GLY A 246 -21.97 3.14 -4.38
N GLY A 247 -21.89 4.35 -3.82
CA GLY A 247 -20.81 5.28 -4.08
C GLY A 247 -19.49 4.77 -3.53
N LYS A 248 -18.42 5.01 -4.26
CA LYS A 248 -17.07 4.59 -3.90
C LYS A 248 -16.35 5.68 -3.12
N PHE A 249 -15.45 5.24 -2.24
CA PHE A 249 -14.52 6.14 -1.59
C PHE A 249 -13.09 5.61 -1.69
N ARG A 250 -12.16 6.55 -1.71
CA ARG A 250 -10.72 6.30 -1.74
C ARG A 250 -10.04 7.34 -0.86
N LEU A 251 -9.39 6.89 0.21
CA LEU A 251 -8.82 7.71 1.26
C LEU A 251 -7.34 7.40 1.44
N LEU A 252 -6.61 8.28 2.14
CA LEU A 252 -5.20 8.09 2.50
C LEU A 252 -4.34 7.77 1.26
N ASP A 253 -4.46 8.60 0.22
CA ASP A 253 -3.78 8.45 -1.08
C ASP A 253 -4.04 7.11 -1.79
N GLY A 254 -5.20 6.50 -1.53
CA GLY A 254 -5.59 5.23 -2.13
C GLY A 254 -5.11 3.98 -1.39
N ASN A 255 -4.52 4.15 -0.21
CA ASN A 255 -4.23 3.03 0.69
C ASN A 255 -5.51 2.40 1.24
N VAL A 256 -6.59 3.19 1.36
CA VAL A 256 -7.90 2.71 1.78
C VAL A 256 -8.90 2.98 0.68
N PHE A 257 -9.71 1.96 0.37
CA PHE A 257 -10.84 2.15 -0.53
C PHE A 257 -12.00 1.22 -0.17
N GLY A 258 -13.16 1.59 -0.68
CA GLY A 258 -14.39 0.93 -0.32
C GLY A 258 -15.60 1.45 -1.06
N GLU A 259 -16.76 1.01 -0.61
CA GLU A 259 -18.05 1.29 -1.21
C GLU A 259 -19.09 1.46 -0.10
N PHE A 260 -19.89 2.52 -0.15
CA PHE A 260 -21.01 2.71 0.77
C PHE A 260 -22.13 1.74 0.43
N GLN A 261 -22.53 0.91 1.37
CA GLN A 261 -23.61 -0.07 1.17
C GLN A 261 -24.96 0.46 1.67
N GLU A 262 -24.95 1.15 2.80
CA GLU A 262 -26.15 1.68 3.44
C GLU A 262 -25.81 3.00 4.13
N LEU A 263 -26.63 4.02 3.88
CA LEU A 263 -26.50 5.34 4.47
C LEU A 263 -27.84 5.68 5.10
N VAL A 264 -27.90 5.74 6.43
CA VAL A 264 -29.03 6.23 7.20
C VAL A 264 -28.61 7.56 7.81
N PRO A 265 -29.20 8.69 7.40
CA PRO A 265 -28.84 10.02 7.91
C PRO A 265 -28.76 10.05 9.43
N ASP A 266 -27.67 10.62 9.95
CA ASP A 266 -27.43 10.90 11.38
C ASP A 266 -27.41 9.68 12.33
N GLU A 267 -27.65 8.47 11.84
CA GLU A 267 -27.74 7.25 12.65
C GLU A 267 -26.69 6.20 12.28
N LYS A 268 -26.50 5.90 10.99
CA LYS A 268 -25.72 4.72 10.58
C LYS A 268 -25.09 4.85 9.20
N ILE A 269 -23.83 4.43 9.08
CA ILE A 269 -23.13 4.23 7.80
C ILE A 269 -22.63 2.78 7.75
N VAL A 270 -23.02 2.03 6.72
CA VAL A 270 -22.46 0.71 6.44
C VAL A 270 -21.65 0.80 5.15
N MET A 271 -20.41 0.36 5.21
CA MET A 271 -19.50 0.39 4.07
C MET A 271 -18.66 -0.87 3.97
N LYS A 272 -18.33 -1.24 2.73
CA LYS A 272 -17.17 -2.11 2.47
C LYS A 272 -15.92 -1.29 2.64
N TRP A 273 -14.92 -1.86 3.26
CA TRP A 273 -13.67 -1.19 3.56
C TRP A 273 -12.51 -2.18 3.43
N ARG A 274 -11.39 -1.74 2.87
CA ARG A 274 -10.17 -2.54 2.82
C ARG A 274 -8.94 -1.66 2.68
N TYR A 275 -7.80 -2.22 3.06
CA TYR A 275 -6.51 -1.72 2.58
C TYR A 275 -6.25 -2.18 1.15
N ASN A 276 -5.42 -1.43 0.43
CA ASN A 276 -4.89 -1.85 -0.87
C ASN A 276 -4.06 -3.14 -0.77
N THR A 277 -3.36 -3.36 0.33
CA THR A 277 -2.54 -4.55 0.64
C THR A 277 -3.34 -5.82 0.89
N TRP A 278 -4.66 -5.73 1.10
CA TRP A 278 -5.48 -6.91 1.38
C TRP A 278 -5.61 -7.82 0.15
N PRO A 279 -5.89 -9.12 0.36
CA PRO A 279 -6.13 -10.04 -0.75
C PRO A 279 -7.20 -9.52 -1.72
N SER A 280 -7.04 -9.84 -3.01
CA SER A 280 -7.98 -9.38 -4.05
C SER A 280 -9.42 -9.76 -3.70
N GLU A 281 -10.35 -8.84 -3.97
CA GLU A 281 -11.79 -8.98 -3.65
C GLU A 281 -12.13 -9.23 -2.17
N HIS A 282 -11.17 -9.12 -1.23
CA HIS A 282 -11.43 -9.21 0.19
C HIS A 282 -11.77 -7.84 0.78
N TYR A 283 -12.94 -7.72 1.40
CA TYR A 283 -13.43 -6.50 2.03
C TYR A 283 -13.96 -6.79 3.42
N ALA A 284 -13.63 -5.91 4.36
CA ALA A 284 -14.30 -5.85 5.64
C ALA A 284 -15.63 -5.10 5.48
N THR A 285 -16.64 -5.54 6.22
CA THR A 285 -17.87 -4.77 6.39
C THR A 285 -17.70 -3.93 7.64
N VAL A 286 -17.69 -2.61 7.48
CA VAL A 286 -17.59 -1.65 8.58
C VAL A 286 -18.95 -0.98 8.77
N THR A 287 -19.46 -1.05 9.99
CA THR A 287 -20.67 -0.37 10.42
C THR A 287 -20.31 0.70 11.42
N LEU A 288 -20.58 1.95 11.06
CA LEU A 288 -20.54 3.11 11.95
C LEU A 288 -21.95 3.35 12.47
N THR A 289 -22.10 3.46 13.79
CA THR A 289 -23.35 3.84 14.45
C THR A 289 -23.09 5.09 15.28
N PHE A 290 -23.89 6.12 15.05
CA PHE A 290 -23.81 7.40 15.73
C PHE A 290 -24.88 7.42 16.81
N ILE A 291 -24.48 7.54 18.07
CA ILE A 291 -25.39 7.51 19.22
C ILE A 291 -25.32 8.87 19.90
N ASP A 292 -26.45 9.59 19.90
CA ASP A 292 -26.58 10.86 20.60
C ASP A 292 -26.53 10.66 22.13
N LYS A 293 -25.63 11.37 22.80
CA LYS A 293 -25.52 11.46 24.26
C LYS A 293 -25.68 12.91 24.74
N ALA A 294 -26.62 13.65 24.13
CA ALA A 294 -27.03 15.01 24.43
C ALA A 294 -26.00 16.09 24.06
N ASN A 295 -24.79 16.04 24.61
CA ASN A 295 -23.72 17.01 24.33
C ASN A 295 -22.53 16.40 23.56
N GLU A 296 -22.56 15.09 23.34
CA GLU A 296 -21.49 14.32 22.73
C GLU A 296 -22.11 13.21 21.88
N THR A 297 -21.41 12.78 20.83
CA THR A 297 -21.79 11.64 20.00
C THR A 297 -20.85 10.47 20.29
N GLU A 298 -21.41 9.33 20.69
CA GLU A 298 -20.65 8.07 20.73
C GLU A 298 -20.67 7.42 19.35
N LEU A 299 -19.50 7.31 18.73
CA LEU A 299 -19.29 6.57 17.50
C LEU A 299 -18.93 5.13 17.86
N LYS A 300 -19.81 4.19 17.50
CA LYS A 300 -19.51 2.77 17.56
C LYS A 300 -19.11 2.29 16.16
N ILE A 301 -17.90 1.76 16.06
CA ILE A 301 -17.33 1.17 14.85
C ILE A 301 -17.36 -0.33 15.04
N GLU A 302 -17.99 -1.06 14.13
CA GLU A 302 -17.98 -2.52 14.10
C GLU A 302 -17.39 -2.99 12.78
N CYS A 303 -16.26 -3.69 12.87
CA CYS A 303 -15.56 -4.25 11.72
C CYS A 303 -15.76 -5.77 11.69
N ARG A 304 -16.26 -6.29 10.57
CA ARG A 304 -16.46 -7.73 10.33
C ARG A 304 -15.71 -8.15 9.08
N ALA A 305 -15.28 -9.41 9.03
CA ALA A 305 -14.52 -9.98 7.91
C ALA A 305 -13.18 -9.27 7.67
N VAL A 306 -12.48 -8.91 8.75
CA VAL A 306 -11.10 -8.40 8.70
C VAL A 306 -10.15 -9.60 8.70
N PRO A 307 -9.12 -9.68 7.84
CA PRO A 307 -8.09 -10.73 7.92
C PRO A 307 -7.47 -10.75 9.31
N GLU A 308 -7.37 -11.92 9.93
CA GLU A 308 -6.86 -12.07 11.31
C GLU A 308 -5.42 -11.53 11.45
N SER A 309 -4.60 -11.68 10.41
CA SER A 309 -3.24 -11.12 10.35
C SER A 309 -3.17 -9.59 10.33
N GLU A 310 -4.28 -8.93 9.98
CA GLU A 310 -4.38 -7.47 9.84
C GLU A 310 -5.24 -6.83 10.93
N GLU A 311 -5.72 -7.60 11.93
CA GLU A 311 -6.63 -7.10 12.97
C GLU A 311 -6.04 -5.89 13.69
N ASP A 312 -4.86 -6.05 14.28
CA ASP A 312 -4.23 -5.02 15.12
C ASP A 312 -3.93 -3.75 14.30
N ARG A 313 -3.39 -3.92 13.09
CA ARG A 313 -3.13 -2.83 12.15
C ARG A 313 -4.41 -2.09 11.78
N THR A 314 -5.49 -2.81 11.49
CA THR A 314 -6.77 -2.22 11.12
C THR A 314 -7.37 -1.47 12.30
N ARG A 315 -7.32 -2.04 13.51
CA ARG A 315 -7.81 -1.42 14.73
C ARG A 315 -7.05 -0.12 15.03
N GLU A 316 -5.73 -0.15 15.00
CA GLU A 316 -4.88 1.02 15.21
C GLU A 316 -5.13 2.07 14.11
N GLY A 317 -5.26 1.64 12.86
CA GLY A 317 -5.54 2.52 11.73
C GLY A 317 -6.88 3.27 11.88
N TRP A 318 -7.95 2.59 12.29
CA TRP A 318 -9.22 3.23 12.61
C TRP A 318 -9.10 4.24 13.75
N GLN A 319 -8.36 3.89 14.79
CA GLN A 319 -8.21 4.77 15.95
C GLN A 319 -7.36 6.01 15.64
N ARG A 320 -6.27 5.86 14.89
CA ARG A 320 -5.33 6.94 14.57
C ARG A 320 -5.79 7.82 13.40
N TYR A 321 -6.11 7.21 12.26
CA TYR A 321 -6.40 7.95 11.02
C TYR A 321 -7.84 8.43 10.90
N TYR A 322 -8.76 7.90 11.70
CA TYR A 322 -10.14 8.39 11.75
C TYR A 322 -10.40 9.06 13.09
N CYS A 323 -10.42 8.31 14.21
CA CYS A 323 -10.90 8.89 15.47
C CYS A 323 -10.02 10.04 15.97
N GLN A 324 -8.70 9.81 16.10
CA GLN A 324 -7.77 10.85 16.58
C GLN A 324 -7.65 12.00 15.58
N ALA A 325 -7.53 11.70 14.28
CA ALA A 325 -7.45 12.70 13.24
C ALA A 325 -8.69 13.63 13.22
N ILE A 326 -9.91 13.07 13.22
CA ILE A 326 -11.16 13.85 13.26
C ILE A 326 -11.22 14.72 14.53
N LYS A 327 -10.83 14.17 15.68
CA LYS A 327 -10.79 14.92 16.95
C LYS A 327 -9.82 16.11 16.91
N GLN A 328 -8.66 15.93 16.29
CA GLN A 328 -7.63 16.96 16.19
C GLN A 328 -8.01 18.02 15.16
N THR A 329 -8.44 17.61 13.97
CA THR A 329 -8.74 18.52 12.86
C THR A 329 -9.98 19.37 13.12
N PHE A 330 -11.04 18.81 13.67
CA PHE A 330 -12.30 19.53 13.90
C PHE A 330 -12.52 19.93 15.36
N GLY A 331 -11.55 19.65 16.25
CA GLY A 331 -11.65 19.98 17.66
C GLY A 331 -12.63 19.11 18.47
N PHE A 332 -13.16 18.03 17.89
CA PHE A 332 -14.16 17.16 18.54
C PHE A 332 -13.62 16.35 19.73
N GLY A 333 -12.32 16.45 20.05
CA GLY A 333 -11.71 15.81 21.22
C GLY A 333 -11.38 16.75 22.38
N ALA A 334 -11.48 18.07 22.19
CA ALA A 334 -11.02 19.04 23.17
C ALA A 334 -12.17 19.54 24.05
N ARG A 335 -12.14 19.17 25.34
CA ARG A 335 -12.80 19.99 26.36
C ARG A 335 -11.87 21.17 26.63
N LEU A 336 -12.25 22.36 26.21
CA LEU A 336 -11.64 23.60 26.71
C LEU A 336 -11.95 23.66 28.21
N CYS A 337 -10.98 23.23 29.02
CA CYS A 337 -10.97 23.42 30.47
C CYS A 337 -10.30 24.75 30.80
#